data_AF-A0A537WRX8-F1
#
_entry.id   AF-A0A537WRX8-F1
#
_cell.length_a   1.000
_cell.length_b   1.000
_cell.length_c   1.000
_cell.angle_alpha   90.00
_cell.angle_beta   90.00
_cell.angle_gamma   90.00
#
_symmetry.space_group_name_H-M   'P 1'
#
loop_
_entity.id
_entity.type
_entity.pdbx_description
1 polymer ?
#
loop_
_entity_poly.entity_id
_entity_poly.type
_entity_poly.pdbx_seq_one_letter_code
_entity_poly.pdbx_strand_id
1 'polypeptide(L)'
;VARNVGAEAASGEIVAYTDSDCVADPDWLTYLVAKMETSNLAACGGPNFPPPEDSLVPAAVAVSPGGPTHVLISDEIAEHIAGCNMAFRRDALLALGGFDPVYRAAGDDVDICWRFQDAGHTIGFSPAAIVWHFRRNTVGAYLKQQRGYGKAEALVYAKHPFRFNLFGQAKWLGRIYGDLSAALLLSRKPVIYSGVFGRGLFQTMYEPPSSLTALLPLTFEWSLAALLLAPAGVIVGGWFWLLTVPLLATWAMCVNGAMKAPIDSRFSGAKARALVALLIYLGPLLRGWERLKWRVKTMQAEDHVGLPAVEQRARIDWPARTFTLSYWNEFGGDKEALLAGLMDFLLPQKYFVVPDTGWSKWDLKISRGLWSRAFVTVCTENHGGPKRLLRVRCAMRMSSLARVLLRACAAITAAGLILGSPIVAMSFLLLGVVNLGVVGWQLATFRRLMHRIIEAVAQQAQLMPADPIGRVARPIGAPRTV
;
A
#
# COMPACT_ATOMS: atom_id res chain seq x y z
N VAL A 1 -2.34 21.15 -4.46
CA VAL A 1 -2.41 22.64 -4.41
C VAL A 1 -3.12 23.19 -5.64
N ALA A 2 -2.52 23.18 -6.84
CA ALA A 2 -3.16 23.77 -8.04
C ALA A 2 -4.57 23.19 -8.34
N ARG A 3 -4.75 21.86 -8.25
CA ARG A 3 -6.06 21.21 -8.42
C ARG A 3 -7.12 21.69 -7.42
N ASN A 4 -6.73 21.97 -6.18
CA ASN A 4 -7.65 22.45 -5.13
C ASN A 4 -8.02 23.91 -5.36
N VAL A 5 -7.02 24.76 -5.64
CA VAL A 5 -7.26 26.18 -5.98
C VAL A 5 -8.21 26.28 -7.17
N GLY A 6 -8.03 25.43 -8.19
CA GLY A 6 -8.95 25.32 -9.32
C GLY A 6 -10.37 24.91 -8.92
N ALA A 7 -10.53 23.86 -8.08
CA ALA A 7 -11.85 23.43 -7.61
C ALA A 7 -12.56 24.48 -6.74
N GLU A 8 -11.83 25.18 -5.87
CA GLU A 8 -12.36 26.23 -5.01
C GLU A 8 -12.86 27.41 -5.85
N ALA A 9 -12.09 27.82 -6.86
CA ALA A 9 -12.43 28.92 -7.77
C ALA A 9 -13.50 28.55 -8.82
N ALA A 10 -13.67 27.27 -9.15
CA ALA A 10 -14.67 26.82 -10.10
C ALA A 10 -16.10 27.10 -9.58
N SER A 11 -16.97 27.54 -10.49
CA SER A 11 -18.39 27.81 -10.20
C SER A 11 -19.34 26.68 -10.63
N GLY A 12 -18.84 25.68 -11.37
CA GLY A 12 -19.63 24.54 -11.82
C GLY A 12 -19.92 23.54 -10.70
N GLU A 13 -21.05 22.84 -10.81
CA GLU A 13 -21.43 21.74 -9.91
C GLU A 13 -20.52 20.52 -10.06
N ILE A 14 -19.99 20.30 -11.26
CA ILE A 14 -19.02 19.26 -11.58
C ILE A 14 -17.70 19.92 -11.99
N VAL A 15 -16.60 19.45 -11.41
CA VAL A 15 -15.23 19.87 -11.77
C VAL A 15 -14.54 18.71 -12.47
N ALA A 16 -14.18 18.93 -13.74
CA ALA A 16 -13.41 17.99 -14.54
C ALA A 16 -11.92 18.39 -14.57
N TYR A 17 -11.05 17.40 -14.52
CA TYR A 17 -9.59 17.55 -14.55
C TYR A 17 -9.02 16.79 -15.74
N THR A 18 -8.09 17.46 -16.43
CA THR A 18 -7.22 16.85 -17.43
C THR A 18 -5.81 17.43 -17.30
N ASP A 19 -4.82 16.74 -17.86
CA ASP A 19 -3.43 17.18 -17.80
C ASP A 19 -3.08 18.01 -19.06
N SER A 20 -2.06 18.86 -18.98
CA SER A 20 -1.64 19.70 -20.13
C SER A 20 -1.04 18.90 -21.29
N ASP A 21 -0.68 17.64 -21.06
CA ASP A 21 -0.22 16.69 -22.08
C ASP A 21 -1.34 15.78 -22.59
N CYS A 22 -2.60 16.21 -22.40
CA CYS A 22 -3.79 15.52 -22.86
C CYS A 22 -4.60 16.31 -23.89
N VAL A 23 -5.23 15.61 -24.82
CA VAL A 23 -6.22 16.15 -25.74
C VAL A 23 -7.54 15.43 -25.49
N ALA A 24 -8.52 16.15 -24.96
CA ALA A 24 -9.85 15.61 -24.72
C ALA A 24 -10.62 15.47 -26.05
N ASP A 25 -11.43 14.42 -26.15
CA ASP A 25 -12.42 14.30 -27.21
C ASP A 25 -13.41 15.50 -27.16
N PRO A 26 -13.91 16.02 -28.30
CA PRO A 26 -14.86 17.14 -28.31
C PRO A 26 -16.10 16.91 -27.42
N ASP A 27 -16.56 15.66 -27.32
CA ASP A 27 -17.73 15.27 -26.52
C ASP A 27 -17.37 14.74 -25.12
N TRP A 28 -16.10 14.85 -24.72
CA TRP A 28 -15.57 14.33 -23.45
C TRP A 28 -16.39 14.76 -22.22
N LEU A 29 -16.67 16.06 -22.09
CA LEU A 29 -17.47 16.59 -20.98
C LEU A 29 -18.91 16.10 -21.03
N THR A 30 -19.50 16.04 -22.23
CA THR A 30 -20.87 15.54 -22.45
C THR A 30 -21.01 14.12 -21.90
N TYR A 31 -20.07 13.22 -22.24
CA TYR A 31 -20.12 11.84 -21.79
C TYR A 31 -19.80 11.65 -20.31
N LEU A 32 -18.93 12.47 -19.71
CA LEU A 32 -18.69 12.45 -18.27
C LEU A 32 -19.94 12.89 -17.49
N VAL A 33 -20.48 14.06 -17.84
CA VAL A 33 -21.64 14.64 -17.15
C VAL A 33 -22.87 13.76 -17.35
N ALA A 34 -23.14 13.29 -18.56
CA ALA A 34 -24.26 12.38 -18.81
C ALA A 34 -24.18 11.12 -17.93
N LYS A 35 -22.99 10.49 -17.80
CA LYS A 35 -22.82 9.34 -16.93
C LYS A 35 -23.04 9.69 -15.44
N MET A 36 -22.49 10.81 -14.99
CA MET A 36 -22.64 11.27 -13.61
C MET A 36 -24.10 11.58 -13.24
N GLU A 37 -24.85 12.20 -14.15
CA GLU A 37 -26.26 12.54 -13.93
C GLU A 37 -27.17 11.31 -13.99
N THR A 38 -27.06 10.49 -15.05
CA THR A 38 -27.89 9.29 -15.24
C THR A 38 -27.76 8.25 -14.13
N SER A 39 -26.58 8.12 -13.53
CA SER A 39 -26.29 7.15 -12.46
C SER A 39 -26.13 7.79 -11.07
N ASN A 40 -26.41 9.09 -10.94
CA ASN A 40 -26.25 9.87 -9.70
C ASN A 40 -24.89 9.64 -9.00
N LEU A 41 -23.79 9.82 -9.74
CA LEU A 41 -22.45 9.52 -9.27
C LEU A 41 -21.78 10.77 -8.68
N ALA A 42 -20.93 10.57 -7.67
CA ALA A 42 -20.11 11.64 -7.09
C ALA A 42 -18.82 11.88 -7.88
N ALA A 43 -18.37 10.89 -8.65
CA ALA A 43 -17.19 10.99 -9.49
C ALA A 43 -17.34 10.10 -10.73
N CYS A 44 -16.69 10.48 -11.83
CA CYS A 44 -16.60 9.68 -13.04
C CYS A 44 -15.27 9.94 -13.76
N GLY A 45 -14.76 8.95 -14.47
CA GLY A 45 -13.63 9.11 -15.38
C GLY A 45 -13.84 8.33 -16.65
N GLY A 46 -12.83 8.32 -17.51
CA GLY A 46 -12.86 7.57 -18.76
C GLY A 46 -11.50 7.02 -19.15
N PRO A 47 -11.40 6.38 -20.33
CA PRO A 47 -10.15 5.84 -20.82
C PRO A 47 -9.15 6.95 -21.19
N ASN A 48 -7.87 6.64 -21.08
CA ASN A 48 -6.79 7.44 -21.65
C ASN A 48 -5.96 6.60 -22.61
N PHE A 49 -5.87 7.01 -23.87
CA PHE A 49 -5.13 6.29 -24.89
C PHE A 49 -3.89 7.06 -25.32
N PRO A 50 -2.76 6.40 -25.55
CA PRO A 50 -1.64 7.05 -26.21
C PRO A 50 -2.03 7.37 -27.66
N PRO A 51 -1.85 8.61 -28.14
CA PRO A 51 -2.03 8.91 -29.55
C PRO A 51 -0.94 8.22 -30.40
N PRO A 52 -1.11 8.13 -31.73
CA PRO A 52 -0.03 7.75 -32.63
C PRO A 52 1.19 8.65 -32.42
N GLU A 53 2.35 8.04 -32.23
CA GLU A 53 3.59 8.76 -31.94
C GLU A 53 4.40 9.01 -33.22
N ASP A 54 5.20 10.07 -33.23
CA ASP A 54 6.01 10.46 -34.39
C ASP A 54 7.43 9.87 -34.37
N SER A 55 7.83 9.24 -33.26
CA SER A 55 9.16 8.66 -33.13
C SER A 55 9.19 7.39 -32.29
N LEU A 56 10.27 6.61 -32.47
CA LEU A 56 10.44 5.29 -31.87
C LEU A 56 10.38 5.31 -30.33
N VAL A 57 10.99 6.30 -29.68
CA VAL A 57 11.11 6.34 -28.22
C VAL A 57 9.76 6.57 -27.53
N PRO A 58 8.99 7.62 -27.86
CA PRO A 58 7.62 7.78 -27.38
C PRO A 58 6.74 6.57 -27.70
N ALA A 59 6.81 6.02 -28.91
CA ALA A 59 6.06 4.83 -29.30
C ALA A 59 6.36 3.61 -28.40
N ALA A 60 7.64 3.39 -28.07
CA ALA A 60 8.06 2.34 -27.15
C ALA A 60 7.63 2.62 -25.70
N VAL A 61 7.72 3.87 -25.26
CA VAL A 61 7.28 4.29 -23.91
C VAL A 61 5.77 4.13 -23.76
N ALA A 62 4.99 4.42 -24.81
CA ALA A 62 3.54 4.35 -24.79
C ALA A 62 2.99 2.93 -24.57
N VAL A 63 3.71 1.92 -25.05
CA VAL A 63 3.37 0.51 -24.87
C VAL A 63 4.13 -0.15 -23.71
N SER A 64 4.93 0.63 -22.97
CA SER A 64 5.67 0.15 -21.80
C SER A 64 4.82 0.25 -20.53
N PRO A 65 5.05 -0.63 -19.53
CA PRO A 65 4.25 -0.65 -18.32
C PRO A 65 4.42 0.61 -17.48
N GLY A 66 3.42 0.87 -16.64
CA GLY A 66 3.44 1.96 -15.69
C GLY A 66 3.02 3.30 -16.27
N GLY A 67 2.17 3.33 -17.31
CA GLY A 67 1.35 4.50 -17.62
C GLY A 67 0.14 4.61 -16.67
N PRO A 68 -0.47 5.80 -16.54
CA PRO A 68 -1.72 5.96 -15.80
C PRO A 68 -2.84 5.14 -16.46
N THR A 69 -3.53 4.34 -15.67
CA THR A 69 -4.64 3.49 -16.12
C THR A 69 -5.73 3.45 -15.06
N HIS A 70 -6.95 3.18 -15.49
CA HIS A 70 -8.10 3.00 -14.60
C HIS A 70 -8.14 1.57 -14.03
N VAL A 71 -8.89 1.41 -12.94
CA VAL A 71 -9.16 0.10 -12.32
C VAL A 71 -10.68 -0.05 -12.25
N LEU A 72 -11.25 -1.02 -12.98
CA LEU A 72 -12.70 -1.19 -13.06
C LEU A 72 -13.19 -2.36 -12.21
N ILE A 73 -14.24 -2.11 -11.43
CA ILE A 73 -14.99 -3.16 -10.71
C ILE A 73 -15.97 -3.84 -11.66
N SER A 74 -16.61 -3.05 -12.53
CA SER A 74 -17.48 -3.48 -13.64
C SER A 74 -17.29 -2.55 -14.83
N ASP A 75 -17.95 -2.82 -15.95
CA ASP A 75 -17.83 -2.00 -17.16
C ASP A 75 -18.21 -0.52 -16.96
N GLU A 76 -18.93 -0.20 -15.88
CA GLU A 76 -19.43 1.15 -15.58
C GLU A 76 -18.97 1.70 -14.23
N ILE A 77 -18.31 0.90 -13.38
CA ILE A 77 -17.90 1.30 -12.03
C ILE A 77 -16.40 1.13 -11.91
N ALA A 78 -15.72 2.19 -11.47
CA ALA A 78 -14.29 2.20 -11.23
C ALA A 78 -13.97 2.14 -9.73
N GLU A 79 -12.89 1.44 -9.38
CA GLU A 79 -12.19 1.63 -8.12
C GLU A 79 -11.21 2.80 -8.20
N HIS A 80 -10.66 3.08 -9.38
CA HIS A 80 -9.73 4.18 -9.60
C HIS A 80 -9.84 4.70 -11.03
N ILE A 81 -9.80 6.03 -11.15
CA ILE A 81 -9.78 6.78 -12.40
C ILE A 81 -8.48 7.59 -12.47
N ALA A 82 -7.93 7.72 -13.68
CA ALA A 82 -6.63 8.35 -13.87
C ALA A 82 -6.67 9.87 -13.69
N GLY A 83 -5.62 10.44 -13.09
CA GLY A 83 -5.45 11.90 -12.88
C GLY A 83 -5.70 12.79 -14.11
N CYS A 84 -5.49 12.25 -15.31
CA CYS A 84 -5.65 12.95 -16.58
C CYS A 84 -7.07 12.90 -17.17
N ASN A 85 -7.97 12.11 -16.59
CA ASN A 85 -9.35 11.94 -17.06
C ASN A 85 -10.28 11.61 -15.87
N MET A 86 -10.63 12.64 -15.12
CA MET A 86 -11.48 12.53 -13.93
C MET A 86 -12.40 13.74 -13.77
N ALA A 87 -13.60 13.51 -13.27
CA ALA A 87 -14.56 14.51 -12.89
C ALA A 87 -15.18 14.16 -11.53
N PHE A 88 -15.48 15.19 -10.75
CA PHE A 88 -16.07 15.06 -9.41
C PHE A 88 -17.20 16.06 -9.24
N ARG A 89 -18.23 15.69 -8.48
CA ARG A 89 -19.14 16.68 -7.91
C ARG A 89 -18.34 17.56 -6.95
N ARG A 90 -18.44 18.87 -7.15
CA ARG A 90 -17.60 19.87 -6.48
C ARG A 90 -17.80 19.84 -4.98
N ASP A 91 -19.04 19.77 -4.54
CA ASP A 91 -19.42 19.68 -3.13
C ASP A 91 -18.83 18.45 -2.43
N ALA A 92 -18.93 17.26 -3.04
CA ALA A 92 -18.35 16.02 -2.53
C ALA A 92 -16.82 16.10 -2.45
N LEU A 93 -16.17 16.66 -3.48
CA LEU A 93 -14.72 16.84 -3.50
C LEU A 93 -14.25 17.78 -2.38
N LEU A 94 -14.94 18.91 -2.17
CA LEU A 94 -14.61 19.88 -1.14
C LEU A 94 -14.94 19.35 0.27
N ALA A 95 -16.03 18.62 0.43
CA ALA A 95 -16.39 17.98 1.70
C ALA A 95 -15.32 16.98 2.18
N LEU A 96 -14.62 16.33 1.25
CA LEU A 96 -13.49 15.44 1.55
C LEU A 96 -12.14 16.16 1.67
N GLY A 97 -12.11 17.50 1.58
CA GLY A 97 -10.89 18.31 1.70
C GLY A 97 -10.01 18.34 0.44
N GLY A 98 -10.54 17.95 -0.72
CA GLY A 98 -9.83 18.00 -2.00
C GLY A 98 -8.61 17.07 -2.07
N PHE A 99 -7.64 17.41 -2.93
CA PHE A 99 -6.40 16.65 -3.12
C PHE A 99 -5.36 17.00 -2.05
N ASP A 100 -4.69 15.99 -1.51
CA ASP A 100 -3.67 16.17 -0.47
C ASP A 100 -2.36 16.77 -1.05
N PRO A 101 -1.88 17.95 -0.57
CA PRO A 101 -0.67 18.60 -1.07
C PRO A 101 0.64 17.80 -0.90
N VAL A 102 0.64 16.73 -0.10
CA VAL A 102 1.81 15.86 0.06
C VAL A 102 2.22 15.20 -1.26
N TYR A 103 1.24 14.95 -2.13
CA TYR A 103 1.43 14.36 -3.45
C TYR A 103 1.79 15.45 -4.47
N ARG A 104 3.08 15.53 -4.82
CA ARG A 104 3.60 16.52 -5.79
C ARG A 104 3.86 15.98 -7.19
N ALA A 105 3.89 14.67 -7.34
CA ALA A 105 4.29 14.02 -8.59
C ALA A 105 3.28 13.00 -9.09
N ALA A 106 2.67 12.24 -8.17
CA ALA A 106 1.69 11.20 -8.46
C ALA A 106 1.00 10.73 -7.17
N GLY A 107 -0.02 9.88 -7.32
CA GLY A 107 -0.69 9.18 -6.22
C GLY A 107 -1.81 9.97 -5.55
N ASP A 108 -2.02 11.22 -5.96
CA ASP A 108 -3.15 12.02 -5.49
C ASP A 108 -4.48 11.54 -6.06
N ASP A 109 -4.47 11.01 -7.29
CA ASP A 109 -5.58 10.32 -7.93
C ASP A 109 -5.99 9.03 -7.18
N VAL A 110 -5.00 8.22 -6.78
CA VAL A 110 -5.25 7.01 -5.97
C VAL A 110 -5.81 7.38 -4.59
N ASP A 111 -5.20 8.35 -3.91
CA ASP A 111 -5.63 8.80 -2.58
C ASP A 111 -7.07 9.34 -2.58
N ILE A 112 -7.43 10.20 -3.55
CA ILE A 112 -8.78 10.76 -3.61
C ILE A 112 -9.81 9.70 -3.97
N CYS A 113 -9.52 8.79 -4.91
CA CYS A 113 -10.46 7.71 -5.28
C CYS A 113 -10.75 6.77 -4.12
N TRP A 114 -9.74 6.43 -3.31
CA TRP A 114 -9.99 5.60 -2.12
C TRP A 114 -10.73 6.36 -1.03
N ARG A 115 -10.45 7.66 -0.81
CA ARG A 115 -11.24 8.47 0.13
C ARG A 115 -12.70 8.59 -0.28
N PHE A 116 -13.00 8.74 -1.58
CA PHE A 116 -14.37 8.74 -2.08
C PHE A 116 -15.07 7.41 -1.79
N GLN A 117 -14.41 6.28 -2.02
CA GLN A 117 -14.98 4.96 -1.71
C GLN A 117 -15.16 4.73 -0.21
N ASP A 118 -14.20 5.14 0.61
CA ASP A 118 -14.28 5.00 2.08
C ASP A 118 -15.40 5.90 2.65
N ALA A 119 -15.74 7.00 1.97
CA ALA A 119 -16.90 7.84 2.26
C ALA A 119 -18.24 7.29 1.71
N GLY A 120 -18.23 6.10 1.09
CA GLY A 120 -19.42 5.44 0.55
C GLY A 120 -19.86 5.92 -0.84
N HIS A 121 -19.06 6.76 -1.51
CA HIS A 121 -19.38 7.19 -2.87
C HIS A 121 -19.01 6.13 -3.91
N THR A 122 -19.82 6.06 -4.97
CA THR A 122 -19.53 5.24 -6.15
C THR A 122 -18.82 6.10 -7.20
N ILE A 123 -17.73 5.57 -7.77
CA ILE A 123 -16.99 6.20 -8.87
C ILE A 123 -17.42 5.50 -10.16
N GLY A 124 -17.98 6.24 -11.09
CA GLY A 124 -18.36 5.70 -12.38
C GLY A 124 -17.23 5.70 -13.40
N PHE A 125 -17.45 4.95 -14.46
CA PHE A 125 -16.61 4.91 -15.63
C PHE A 125 -17.45 5.13 -16.88
N SER A 126 -17.06 6.09 -17.70
CA SER A 126 -17.67 6.38 -19.00
C SER A 126 -16.70 5.95 -20.11
N PRO A 127 -16.97 4.84 -20.81
CA PRO A 127 -16.06 4.36 -21.86
C PRO A 127 -15.98 5.30 -23.07
N ALA A 128 -16.98 6.16 -23.25
CA ALA A 128 -17.03 7.18 -24.31
C ALA A 128 -16.28 8.48 -23.96
N ALA A 129 -15.99 8.72 -22.68
CA ALA A 129 -15.27 9.91 -22.24
C ALA A 129 -13.75 9.77 -22.47
N ILE A 130 -13.32 9.82 -23.73
CA ILE A 130 -11.93 9.52 -24.12
C ILE A 130 -11.02 10.75 -23.97
N VAL A 131 -9.79 10.50 -23.51
CA VAL A 131 -8.69 11.47 -23.56
C VAL A 131 -7.47 10.84 -24.24
N TRP A 132 -6.84 11.58 -25.14
CA TRP A 132 -5.55 11.20 -25.74
C TRP A 132 -4.41 11.71 -24.85
N HIS A 133 -3.64 10.81 -24.25
CA HIS A 133 -2.56 11.17 -23.32
C HIS A 133 -1.19 10.97 -23.95
N PHE A 134 -0.50 12.07 -24.26
CA PHE A 134 0.86 12.02 -24.79
C PHE A 134 1.83 11.51 -23.73
N ARG A 135 2.60 10.48 -24.10
CA ARG A 135 3.50 9.81 -23.16
C ARG A 135 4.86 10.53 -23.15
N ARG A 136 5.79 10.06 -22.31
CA ARG A 136 7.07 10.75 -22.14
C ARG A 136 7.96 10.58 -23.38
N ASN A 137 8.46 11.70 -23.90
CA ASN A 137 9.25 11.70 -25.14
C ASN A 137 10.67 11.13 -25.02
N THR A 138 11.15 10.87 -23.80
CA THR A 138 12.49 10.33 -23.56
C THR A 138 12.48 9.22 -22.52
N VAL A 139 13.41 8.27 -22.65
CA VAL A 139 13.64 7.22 -21.65
C VAL A 139 13.93 7.82 -20.28
N GLY A 140 14.76 8.87 -20.20
CA GLY A 140 15.07 9.55 -18.94
C GLY A 140 13.83 10.11 -18.24
N ALA A 141 12.92 10.72 -18.99
CA ALA A 141 11.66 11.23 -18.46
C ALA A 141 10.73 10.09 -17.99
N TYR A 142 10.65 8.99 -18.74
CA TYR A 142 9.94 7.78 -18.30
C TYR A 142 10.51 7.21 -17.00
N LEU A 143 11.82 7.02 -16.90
CA LEU A 143 12.44 6.49 -15.67
C LEU A 143 12.25 7.45 -14.48
N LYS A 144 12.28 8.77 -14.71
CA LYS A 144 11.95 9.77 -13.68
C LYS A 144 10.49 9.65 -13.23
N GLN A 145 9.56 9.41 -14.13
CA GLN A 145 8.16 9.14 -13.81
C GLN A 145 8.01 7.88 -12.96
N GLN A 146 8.66 6.76 -13.33
CA GLN A 146 8.62 5.53 -12.55
C GLN A 146 9.19 5.70 -11.13
N ARG A 147 10.26 6.48 -10.97
CA ARG A 147 10.78 6.88 -9.64
C ARG A 147 9.76 7.70 -8.85
N GLY A 148 9.10 8.66 -9.50
CA GLY A 148 8.02 9.45 -8.92
C GLY A 148 6.86 8.58 -8.42
N TYR A 149 6.47 7.56 -9.20
CA TYR A 149 5.44 6.59 -8.83
C TYR A 149 5.86 5.74 -7.64
N GLY A 150 7.12 5.27 -7.57
CA GLY A 150 7.62 4.53 -6.41
C GLY A 150 7.57 5.35 -5.12
N LYS A 151 7.96 6.63 -5.18
CA LYS A 151 7.80 7.57 -4.07
C LYS A 151 6.33 7.76 -3.68
N ALA A 152 5.47 8.00 -4.66
CA ALA A 152 4.04 8.23 -4.42
C ALA A 152 3.37 7.01 -3.77
N GLU A 153 3.65 5.79 -4.26
CA GLU A 153 3.17 4.56 -3.63
C GLU A 153 3.57 4.45 -2.16
N ALA A 154 4.79 4.84 -1.79
CA ALA A 154 5.22 4.82 -0.40
C ALA A 154 4.44 5.82 0.48
N LEU A 155 4.05 6.97 -0.07
CA LEU A 155 3.24 7.97 0.61
C LEU A 155 1.78 7.52 0.73
N VAL A 156 1.20 7.02 -0.36
CA VAL A 156 -0.16 6.46 -0.36
C VAL A 156 -0.25 5.26 0.58
N TYR A 157 0.77 4.38 0.58
CA TYR A 157 0.89 3.27 1.53
C TYR A 157 0.86 3.74 2.99
N ALA A 158 1.48 4.89 3.31
CA ALA A 158 1.46 5.48 4.64
C ALA A 158 0.05 5.84 5.09
N LYS A 159 -0.79 6.34 4.18
CA LYS A 159 -2.16 6.80 4.47
C LYS A 159 -3.20 5.69 4.39
N HIS A 160 -3.02 4.73 3.48
CA HIS A 160 -4.00 3.67 3.18
C HIS A 160 -3.42 2.25 3.31
N PRO A 161 -2.83 1.85 4.45
CA PRO A 161 -2.08 0.59 4.53
C PRO A 161 -2.90 -0.68 4.27
N PHE A 162 -4.20 -0.65 4.57
CA PHE A 162 -5.11 -1.79 4.36
C PHE A 162 -5.40 -2.04 2.87
N ARG A 163 -5.15 -1.04 2.01
CA ARG A 163 -5.24 -1.15 0.54
C ARG A 163 -3.95 -1.71 -0.08
N PHE A 164 -3.00 -2.22 0.70
CA PHE A 164 -1.75 -2.80 0.18
C PHE A 164 -1.47 -4.20 0.72
N ASN A 165 -0.74 -4.99 -0.07
CA ASN A 165 -0.29 -6.33 0.31
C ASN A 165 1.02 -6.31 1.15
N LEU A 166 1.50 -7.49 1.56
CA LEU A 166 2.72 -7.64 2.37
C LEU A 166 3.98 -7.07 1.69
N PHE A 167 4.00 -7.10 0.35
CA PHE A 167 5.10 -6.58 -0.47
C PHE A 167 4.97 -5.06 -0.75
N GLY A 168 3.90 -4.42 -0.24
CA GLY A 168 3.67 -2.99 -0.43
C GLY A 168 3.19 -2.65 -1.83
N GLN A 169 2.58 -3.60 -2.54
CA GLN A 169 1.84 -3.34 -3.79
C GLN A 169 0.38 -3.04 -3.46
N ALA A 170 -0.24 -2.11 -4.19
CA ALA A 170 -1.65 -1.79 -4.04
C ALA A 170 -2.50 -3.04 -4.33
N LYS A 171 -3.47 -3.30 -3.45
CA LYS A 171 -4.48 -4.34 -3.59
C LYS A 171 -5.72 -3.68 -4.19
N TRP A 172 -5.90 -3.90 -5.48
CA TRP A 172 -7.10 -3.52 -6.20
C TRP A 172 -8.16 -4.62 -6.06
N LEU A 173 -9.40 -4.22 -5.81
CA LEU A 173 -10.60 -5.06 -5.91
C LEU A 173 -11.02 -5.22 -7.38
N GLY A 174 -10.90 -4.15 -8.16
CA GLY A 174 -11.19 -4.14 -9.58
C GLY A 174 -10.05 -4.70 -10.43
N ARG A 175 -10.23 -4.63 -11.74
CA ARG A 175 -9.30 -5.10 -12.77
C ARG A 175 -8.68 -3.92 -13.49
N ILE A 176 -7.38 -4.02 -13.75
CA ILE A 176 -6.68 -3.13 -14.68
C ILE A 176 -6.85 -3.73 -16.07
N TYR A 177 -7.59 -3.03 -16.93
CA TYR A 177 -7.74 -3.41 -18.33
C TYR A 177 -6.53 -2.87 -19.12
N GLY A 178 -5.89 -3.74 -19.90
CA GLY A 178 -4.73 -3.39 -20.74
C GLY A 178 -3.82 -4.58 -21.10
N ASP A 179 -3.17 -4.50 -22.26
CA ASP A 179 -2.48 -5.61 -22.93
C ASP A 179 -1.29 -6.24 -22.17
N LEU A 180 -0.74 -5.56 -21.16
CA LEU A 180 0.44 -6.06 -20.45
C LEU A 180 0.15 -7.13 -19.39
N SER A 181 -1.09 -7.30 -18.93
CA SER A 181 -1.49 -8.47 -18.14
C SER A 181 -1.47 -9.76 -18.99
N ALA A 182 -1.71 -9.64 -20.29
CA ALA A 182 -1.65 -10.72 -21.30
C ALA A 182 -0.22 -10.99 -21.82
N ALA A 183 0.74 -10.10 -21.51
CA ALA A 183 2.12 -10.15 -21.97
C ALA A 183 3.03 -11.14 -21.20
N LEU A 184 2.52 -11.84 -20.19
CA LEU A 184 3.29 -12.79 -19.39
C LEU A 184 3.41 -14.15 -20.11
N LEU A 185 4.54 -14.84 -19.91
CA LEU A 185 4.82 -16.18 -20.48
C LEU A 185 3.79 -17.25 -20.06
N LEU A 186 3.07 -17.02 -18.95
CA LEU A 186 2.18 -17.98 -18.30
C LEU A 186 0.70 -17.55 -18.25
N SER A 187 0.35 -16.37 -18.76
CA SER A 187 -1.06 -15.96 -18.85
C SER A 187 -1.75 -16.80 -19.94
N ARG A 188 -2.78 -17.57 -19.56
CA ARG A 188 -3.62 -18.28 -20.55
C ARG A 188 -4.29 -17.23 -21.44
N LYS A 189 -4.40 -17.52 -22.74
CA LYS A 189 -5.11 -16.65 -23.68
C LYS A 189 -6.54 -16.41 -23.18
N PRO A 190 -7.11 -15.21 -23.38
CA PRO A 190 -8.53 -14.98 -23.15
C PRO A 190 -9.34 -16.03 -23.91
N VAL A 191 -10.35 -16.61 -23.26
CA VAL A 191 -11.23 -17.60 -23.88
C VAL A 191 -12.60 -16.99 -24.02
N ILE A 192 -13.11 -16.91 -25.26
CA ILE A 192 -14.51 -16.55 -25.49
C ILE A 192 -15.35 -17.81 -25.24
N TYR A 193 -16.17 -17.80 -24.19
CA TYR A 193 -17.09 -18.90 -23.97
C TYR A 193 -18.22 -18.80 -25.00
N SER A 194 -18.22 -19.74 -25.94
CA SER A 194 -19.23 -19.78 -27.00
C SER A 194 -20.48 -20.57 -26.59
N GLY A 195 -20.54 -21.13 -25.38
CA GLY A 195 -21.62 -22.04 -24.97
C GLY A 195 -21.49 -23.45 -25.55
N VAL A 196 -22.34 -24.37 -25.08
CA VAL A 196 -22.44 -25.72 -25.64
C VAL A 196 -22.90 -25.60 -27.10
N PHE A 197 -22.13 -26.19 -28.02
CA PHE A 197 -22.33 -26.09 -29.48
C PHE A 197 -22.33 -24.66 -30.05
N GLY A 198 -21.68 -23.69 -29.40
CA GLY A 198 -21.67 -22.32 -29.89
C GLY A 198 -22.97 -21.53 -29.64
N ARG A 199 -23.86 -22.03 -28.78
CA ARG A 199 -25.18 -21.43 -28.47
C ARG A 199 -25.21 -20.55 -27.22
N GLY A 200 -24.07 -20.05 -26.77
CA GLY A 200 -24.01 -19.10 -25.66
C GLY A 200 -24.78 -17.83 -26.02
N LEU A 201 -25.70 -17.41 -25.16
CA LEU A 201 -26.51 -16.20 -25.37
C LEU A 201 -25.66 -14.92 -25.46
N PHE A 202 -24.45 -14.96 -24.89
CA PHE A 202 -23.48 -13.86 -24.88
C PHE A 202 -22.06 -14.41 -25.01
N GLN A 203 -21.25 -13.75 -25.84
CA GLN A 203 -19.82 -14.06 -25.99
C GLN A 203 -19.04 -13.28 -24.93
N THR A 204 -18.97 -13.81 -23.71
CA THR A 204 -18.12 -13.22 -22.66
C THR A 204 -16.67 -13.67 -22.87
N MET A 205 -15.75 -12.70 -22.85
CA MET A 205 -14.33 -12.96 -22.81
C MET A 205 -13.90 -13.29 -21.37
N TYR A 206 -13.47 -14.52 -21.15
CA TYR A 206 -12.94 -14.96 -19.86
C TYR A 206 -11.42 -14.79 -19.87
N GLU A 207 -10.96 -13.79 -19.13
CA GLU A 207 -9.53 -13.61 -18.84
C GLU A 207 -9.18 -14.22 -17.48
N PRO A 208 -8.10 -15.04 -17.41
CA PRO A 208 -7.62 -15.54 -16.14
C PRO A 208 -7.23 -14.37 -15.22
N PRO A 209 -7.53 -14.42 -13.92
CA PRO A 209 -7.06 -13.41 -13.00
C PRO A 209 -5.52 -13.36 -12.99
N SER A 210 -4.96 -12.16 -12.88
CA SER A 210 -3.52 -11.99 -12.73
C SER A 210 -3.03 -12.72 -11.48
N SER A 211 -2.11 -13.68 -11.63
CA SER A 211 -1.50 -14.36 -10.48
C SER A 211 -0.26 -13.60 -10.01
N LEU A 212 -0.16 -13.39 -8.69
CA LEU A 212 1.04 -12.82 -8.06
C LEU A 212 2.29 -13.68 -8.34
N THR A 213 2.13 -15.00 -8.46
CA THR A 213 3.22 -15.91 -8.83
C THR A 213 3.68 -15.75 -10.27
N ALA A 214 2.77 -15.38 -11.17
CA ALA A 214 3.13 -15.11 -12.57
C ALA A 214 3.89 -13.80 -12.72
N LEU A 215 3.67 -12.82 -11.83
CA LEU A 215 4.33 -11.51 -11.85
C LEU A 215 5.62 -11.46 -11.01
N LEU A 216 5.84 -12.44 -10.14
CA LEU A 216 7.00 -12.52 -9.24
C LEU A 216 8.33 -12.21 -9.94
N PRO A 217 8.66 -12.78 -11.11
CA PRO A 217 9.94 -12.51 -11.76
C PRO A 217 10.15 -11.05 -12.22
N LEU A 218 9.08 -10.25 -12.34
CA LEU A 218 9.15 -8.84 -12.69
C LEU A 218 9.19 -7.92 -11.45
N THR A 219 9.13 -8.49 -10.24
CA THR A 219 9.15 -7.72 -9.00
C THR A 219 10.57 -7.34 -8.58
N PHE A 220 10.69 -6.21 -7.88
CA PHE A 220 11.96 -5.78 -7.29
C PHE A 220 12.46 -6.80 -6.25
N GLU A 221 11.54 -7.37 -5.47
CA GLU A 221 11.81 -8.34 -4.43
C GLU A 221 12.45 -9.61 -5.00
N TRP A 222 12.04 -10.05 -6.20
CA TRP A 222 12.63 -11.19 -6.90
C TRP A 222 14.09 -10.93 -7.31
N SER A 223 14.36 -9.79 -7.95
CA SER A 223 15.73 -9.42 -8.34
C SER A 223 16.64 -9.21 -7.14
N LEU A 224 16.12 -8.60 -6.06
CA LEU A 224 16.86 -8.44 -4.82
C LEU A 224 17.17 -9.79 -4.16
N ALA A 225 16.21 -10.71 -4.12
CA ALA A 225 16.42 -12.06 -3.59
C ALA A 225 17.50 -12.81 -4.38
N ALA A 226 17.43 -12.78 -5.71
CA ALA A 226 18.45 -13.41 -6.57
C ALA A 226 19.84 -12.80 -6.35
N LEU A 227 19.93 -11.47 -6.23
CA LEU A 227 21.18 -10.76 -5.96
C LEU A 227 21.77 -11.13 -4.59
N LEU A 228 20.94 -11.25 -3.55
CA LEU A 228 21.37 -11.65 -2.21
C LEU A 228 21.83 -13.11 -2.14
N LEU A 229 21.33 -13.98 -3.02
CA LEU A 229 21.74 -15.37 -3.12
C LEU A 229 23.01 -15.56 -3.97
N ALA A 230 23.39 -14.58 -4.80
CA ALA A 230 24.56 -14.68 -5.67
C ALA A 230 25.90 -14.91 -4.92
N PRO A 231 26.21 -14.24 -3.80
CA PRO A 231 27.44 -14.50 -3.04
C PRO A 231 27.51 -15.93 -2.49
N ALA A 232 26.38 -16.53 -2.13
CA ALA A 232 26.34 -17.93 -1.71
C ALA A 232 26.82 -18.87 -2.82
N GLY A 233 26.56 -18.54 -4.09
CA GLY A 233 27.07 -19.29 -5.24
C GLY A 233 28.57 -19.16 -5.47
N VAL A 234 29.16 -18.03 -5.11
CA VAL A 234 30.63 -17.82 -5.14
C VAL A 234 31.29 -18.59 -4.01
N ILE A 235 30.72 -18.56 -2.81
CA ILE A 235 31.30 -19.18 -1.60
C ILE A 235 31.21 -20.71 -1.64
N VAL A 236 30.09 -21.27 -2.13
CA VAL A 236 29.86 -22.72 -2.18
C VAL A 236 30.49 -23.35 -3.43
N GLY A 237 30.81 -22.55 -4.45
CA GLY A 237 31.37 -23.02 -5.72
C GLY A 237 30.35 -23.76 -6.57
N GLY A 238 29.81 -23.09 -7.59
CA GLY A 238 28.97 -23.73 -8.62
C GLY A 238 27.46 -23.46 -8.51
N TRP A 239 26.99 -22.65 -7.55
CA TRP A 239 25.57 -22.29 -7.46
C TRP A 239 25.24 -20.95 -8.13
N PHE A 240 25.99 -20.56 -9.17
CA PHE A 240 25.71 -19.35 -9.96
C PHE A 240 24.31 -19.36 -10.59
N TRP A 241 23.72 -20.55 -10.75
CA TRP A 241 22.33 -20.72 -11.20
C TRP A 241 21.29 -20.03 -10.30
N LEU A 242 21.60 -19.78 -9.01
CA LEU A 242 20.74 -19.02 -8.10
C LEU A 242 20.59 -17.54 -8.49
N LEU A 243 21.53 -17.00 -9.26
CA LEU A 243 21.41 -15.65 -9.86
C LEU A 243 20.95 -15.74 -11.32
N THR A 244 21.53 -16.65 -12.10
CA THR A 244 21.29 -16.68 -13.55
C THR A 244 19.88 -17.16 -13.89
N VAL A 245 19.33 -18.17 -13.21
CA VAL A 245 17.97 -18.67 -13.51
C VAL A 245 16.90 -17.60 -13.23
N PRO A 246 16.87 -16.93 -12.06
CA PRO A 246 15.94 -15.83 -11.83
C PRO A 246 16.07 -14.69 -12.84
N LEU A 247 17.30 -14.32 -13.21
CA LEU A 247 17.55 -13.25 -14.17
C LEU A 247 17.08 -13.62 -15.58
N LEU A 248 17.37 -14.85 -16.03
CA LEU A 248 16.89 -15.36 -17.31
C LEU A 248 15.37 -15.46 -17.36
N ALA A 249 14.73 -15.89 -16.27
CA ALA A 249 13.26 -15.90 -16.18
C ALA A 249 12.68 -14.48 -16.32
N THR A 250 13.24 -13.50 -15.62
CA THR A 250 12.84 -12.09 -15.74
C THR A 250 13.01 -11.58 -17.17
N TRP A 251 14.17 -11.80 -17.80
CA TRP A 251 14.44 -11.31 -19.15
C TRP A 251 13.61 -12.02 -20.21
N ALA A 252 13.37 -13.33 -20.08
CA ALA A 252 12.48 -14.05 -20.97
C ALA A 252 11.06 -13.46 -20.94
N MET A 253 10.57 -13.08 -19.76
CA MET A 253 9.28 -12.40 -19.62
C MET A 253 9.29 -10.99 -20.24
N CYS A 254 10.37 -10.22 -20.03
CA CYS A 254 10.52 -8.88 -20.62
C CYS A 254 10.53 -8.94 -22.14
N VAL A 255 11.27 -9.88 -22.73
CA VAL A 255 11.33 -10.09 -24.19
C VAL A 255 9.98 -10.56 -24.72
N ASN A 256 9.35 -11.56 -24.08
CA ASN A 256 8.02 -12.02 -24.49
C ASN A 256 6.98 -10.90 -24.45
N GLY A 257 7.00 -10.08 -23.40
CA GLY A 257 6.09 -8.95 -23.30
C GLY A 257 6.38 -7.88 -24.35
N ALA A 258 7.65 -7.59 -24.62
CA ALA A 258 8.04 -6.69 -25.68
C ALA A 258 7.62 -7.18 -27.07
N MET A 259 7.64 -8.49 -27.35
CA MET A 259 7.21 -9.06 -28.62
C MET A 259 5.68 -8.98 -28.81
N LYS A 260 4.91 -9.08 -27.72
CA LYS A 260 3.44 -8.98 -27.74
C LYS A 260 2.91 -7.55 -27.66
N ALA A 261 3.74 -6.58 -27.26
CA ALA A 261 3.32 -5.19 -27.10
C ALA A 261 2.78 -4.61 -28.43
N PRO A 262 1.63 -3.91 -28.43
CA PRO A 262 1.01 -3.35 -29.62
C PRO A 262 1.68 -2.03 -30.04
N ILE A 263 2.95 -2.10 -30.43
CA ILE A 263 3.68 -0.93 -30.94
C ILE A 263 3.23 -0.62 -32.38
N ASP A 264 3.16 0.67 -32.71
CA ASP A 264 2.92 1.14 -34.07
C ASP A 264 3.86 0.43 -35.06
N SER A 265 3.29 -0.08 -36.15
CA SER A 265 4.01 -0.83 -37.19
C SER A 265 5.17 -0.04 -37.80
N ARG A 266 5.11 1.31 -37.81
CA ARG A 266 6.19 2.19 -38.27
C ARG A 266 7.46 2.04 -37.42
N PHE A 267 7.30 1.64 -36.15
CA PHE A 267 8.39 1.53 -35.18
C PHE A 267 8.56 0.11 -34.62
N SER A 268 7.99 -0.92 -35.23
CA SER A 268 7.97 -2.29 -34.65
C SER A 268 9.27 -3.10 -34.80
N GLY A 269 10.38 -2.47 -35.21
CA GLY A 269 11.66 -3.13 -35.46
C GLY A 269 12.39 -3.63 -34.21
N ALA A 270 13.47 -4.38 -34.39
CA ALA A 270 14.24 -5.00 -33.30
C ALA A 270 14.72 -4.01 -32.24
N LYS A 271 15.12 -2.79 -32.65
CA LYS A 271 15.55 -1.72 -31.72
C LYS A 271 14.44 -1.31 -30.76
N ALA A 272 13.21 -1.17 -31.26
CA ALA A 272 12.08 -0.81 -30.42
C ALA A 272 11.67 -1.95 -29.48
N ARG A 273 11.65 -3.19 -29.97
CA ARG A 273 11.38 -4.37 -29.14
C ARG A 273 12.42 -4.51 -28.01
N ALA A 274 13.70 -4.30 -28.32
CA ALA A 274 14.76 -4.29 -27.31
C ALA A 274 14.56 -3.16 -26.28
N LEU A 275 14.16 -1.97 -26.73
CA LEU A 275 13.84 -0.85 -25.85
C LEU A 275 12.65 -1.17 -24.93
N VAL A 276 11.54 -1.67 -25.48
CA VAL A 276 10.35 -2.05 -24.68
C VAL A 276 10.73 -3.13 -23.65
N ALA A 277 11.51 -4.14 -24.02
CA ALA A 277 11.97 -5.16 -23.07
C ALA A 277 12.80 -4.55 -21.93
N LEU A 278 13.69 -3.61 -22.26
CA LEU A 278 14.48 -2.87 -21.26
C LEU A 278 13.58 -2.03 -20.34
N LEU A 279 12.56 -1.36 -20.86
CA LEU A 279 11.63 -0.55 -20.07
C LEU A 279 10.74 -1.40 -19.16
N ILE A 280 10.28 -2.58 -19.63
CA ILE A 280 9.56 -3.58 -18.82
C ILE A 280 10.43 -4.04 -17.64
N TYR A 281 11.74 -4.18 -17.84
CA TYR A 281 12.68 -4.54 -16.77
C TYR A 281 12.95 -3.37 -15.81
N LEU A 282 13.35 -2.21 -16.33
CA LEU A 282 13.80 -1.07 -15.51
C LEU A 282 12.68 -0.40 -14.73
N GLY A 283 11.47 -0.31 -15.30
CA GLY A 283 10.34 0.41 -14.68
C GLY A 283 10.00 -0.13 -13.29
N PRO A 284 9.61 -1.41 -13.15
CA PRO A 284 9.31 -2.04 -11.87
C PRO A 284 10.48 -2.01 -10.87
N LEU A 285 11.72 -2.18 -11.35
CA LEU A 285 12.92 -2.13 -10.50
C LEU A 285 13.12 -0.77 -9.87
N LEU A 286 13.09 0.30 -10.67
CA LEU A 286 13.25 1.66 -10.17
C LEU A 286 12.10 2.07 -9.24
N ARG A 287 10.87 1.71 -9.61
CA ARG A 287 9.68 1.95 -8.80
C ARG A 287 9.78 1.24 -7.45
N GLY A 288 10.16 -0.04 -7.44
CA GLY A 288 10.34 -0.83 -6.22
C GLY A 288 11.47 -0.30 -5.32
N TRP A 289 12.59 0.10 -5.90
CA TRP A 289 13.70 0.71 -5.16
C TRP A 289 13.30 2.03 -4.49
N GLU A 290 12.68 2.96 -5.24
CA GLU A 290 12.22 4.23 -4.67
C GLU A 290 11.13 4.02 -3.61
N ARG A 291 10.22 3.06 -3.83
CA ARG A 291 9.21 2.68 -2.83
C ARG A 291 9.87 2.23 -1.53
N LEU A 292 10.86 1.33 -1.57
CA LEU A 292 11.58 0.86 -0.38
C LEU A 292 12.32 2.01 0.31
N LYS A 293 13.07 2.81 -0.46
CA LYS A 293 13.84 3.96 0.04
C LYS A 293 12.95 4.97 0.78
N TRP A 294 11.82 5.35 0.19
CA TRP A 294 10.90 6.29 0.83
C TRP A 294 10.16 5.69 2.02
N ARG A 295 9.82 4.39 2.01
CA ARG A 295 9.27 3.72 3.20
C ARG A 295 10.24 3.79 4.38
N VAL A 296 11.52 3.51 4.16
CA VAL A 296 12.55 3.61 5.21
C VAL A 296 12.70 5.05 5.70
N LYS A 297 12.73 6.03 4.78
CA LYS A 297 12.86 7.45 5.12
C LYS A 297 11.67 7.97 5.95
N THR A 298 10.44 7.61 5.57
CA THR A 298 9.23 8.01 6.31
C THR A 298 9.21 7.39 7.71
N MET A 299 9.74 6.18 7.89
CA MET A 299 9.84 5.55 9.22
C MET A 299 10.80 6.27 10.17
N GLN A 300 11.86 6.92 9.64
CA GLN A 300 12.89 7.59 10.44
C GLN A 300 12.53 9.02 10.88
N ALA A 301 11.54 9.65 10.25
CA ALA A 301 11.37 11.11 10.31
C ALA A 301 10.66 11.67 11.56
N GLU A 302 10.02 10.86 12.41
CA GLU A 302 9.03 11.39 13.39
C GLU A 302 9.11 10.76 14.79
N ASP A 303 10.29 10.64 15.39
CA ASP A 303 10.45 10.21 16.81
C ASP A 303 10.43 11.36 17.84
N HIS A 304 9.93 12.53 17.45
CA HIS A 304 9.86 13.72 18.29
C HIS A 304 8.43 14.15 18.58
N VAL A 305 7.64 13.27 19.20
CA VAL A 305 6.45 13.74 19.93
C VAL A 305 6.84 13.83 21.39
N GLY A 306 6.75 15.04 21.95
CA GLY A 306 6.92 15.33 23.38
C GLY A 306 5.82 14.69 24.19
N LEU A 307 5.83 13.35 24.25
CA LEU A 307 4.88 12.55 24.99
C LEU A 307 5.05 12.83 26.49
N PRO A 308 3.96 13.06 27.23
CA PRO A 308 4.00 13.30 28.66
C PRO A 308 4.64 12.13 29.42
N ALA A 309 5.03 12.40 30.68
CA ALA A 309 5.60 11.38 31.55
C ALA A 309 4.58 10.28 31.85
N VAL A 310 5.09 9.05 31.99
CA VAL A 310 4.30 7.84 32.28
C VAL A 310 3.75 7.94 33.71
N GLU A 311 2.43 7.82 33.87
CA GLU A 311 1.76 7.91 35.18
C GLU A 311 1.56 6.54 35.83
N GLN A 312 1.41 5.46 35.05
CA GLN A 312 1.21 4.11 35.57
C GLN A 312 2.30 3.11 35.17
N ARG A 313 2.56 2.14 36.04
CA ARG A 313 3.47 1.03 35.71
C ARG A 313 2.72 -0.06 34.95
N ALA A 314 3.10 -0.28 33.70
CA ALA A 314 2.56 -1.38 32.91
C ALA A 314 2.88 -2.75 33.53
N ARG A 315 1.88 -3.65 33.62
CA ARG A 315 2.12 -5.06 33.97
C ARG A 315 2.65 -5.79 32.74
N ILE A 316 3.88 -6.28 32.81
CA ILE A 316 4.55 -6.93 31.67
C ILE A 316 4.49 -8.46 31.85
N ASP A 317 3.91 -9.13 30.85
CA ASP A 317 4.03 -10.57 30.65
C ASP A 317 5.11 -10.84 29.59
N TRP A 318 6.28 -11.29 30.04
CA TRP A 318 7.44 -11.54 29.19
C TRP A 318 7.23 -12.71 28.22
N PRO A 319 6.73 -13.89 28.65
CA PRO A 319 6.39 -14.98 27.73
C PRO A 319 5.41 -14.58 26.62
N ALA A 320 4.33 -13.87 26.98
CA ALA A 320 3.34 -13.44 26.00
C ALA A 320 3.77 -12.20 25.20
N ARG A 321 4.85 -11.53 25.63
CA ARG A 321 5.35 -10.24 25.12
C ARG A 321 4.24 -9.18 25.13
N THR A 322 3.43 -9.18 26.18
CA THR A 322 2.29 -8.27 26.33
C THR A 322 2.48 -7.37 27.52
N PHE A 323 1.99 -6.14 27.43
CA PHE A 323 1.80 -5.29 28.59
C PHE A 323 0.33 -4.91 28.74
N THR A 324 -0.10 -4.75 29.99
CA THR A 324 -1.48 -4.42 30.33
C THR A 324 -1.53 -3.13 31.15
N LEU A 325 -2.51 -2.29 30.84
CA LEU A 325 -2.85 -1.04 31.52
C LEU A 325 -4.33 -1.08 31.90
N SER A 326 -4.70 -0.40 32.99
CA SER A 326 -6.11 -0.30 33.40
C SER A 326 -6.49 1.15 33.64
N TYR A 327 -7.72 1.49 33.26
CA TYR A 327 -8.22 2.85 33.31
C TYR A 327 -9.64 2.88 33.85
N TRP A 328 -9.89 3.75 34.82
CA TRP A 328 -11.21 4.02 35.39
C TRP A 328 -11.82 5.24 34.74
N ASN A 329 -13.12 5.17 34.45
CA ASN A 329 -13.90 6.28 33.96
C ASN A 329 -15.24 6.38 34.70
N GLU A 330 -15.59 7.58 35.14
CA GLU A 330 -16.86 7.87 35.79
C GLU A 330 -17.90 8.52 34.86
N PHE A 331 -17.47 8.97 33.68
CA PHE A 331 -18.29 9.74 32.75
C PHE A 331 -18.81 8.92 31.56
N GLY A 332 -18.68 7.58 31.59
CA GLY A 332 -19.24 6.70 30.57
C GLY A 332 -18.47 6.66 29.25
N GLY A 333 -17.21 7.10 29.23
CA GLY A 333 -16.39 6.95 28.03
C GLY A 333 -16.11 5.47 27.75
N ASP A 334 -16.56 5.04 26.58
CA ASP A 334 -16.45 3.66 26.12
C ASP A 334 -15.09 3.39 25.45
N LYS A 335 -14.83 2.13 25.10
CA LYS A 335 -13.55 1.73 24.47
C LYS A 335 -13.33 2.44 23.14
N GLU A 336 -14.41 2.75 22.42
CA GLU A 336 -14.42 3.39 21.12
C GLU A 336 -13.75 4.76 21.19
N ALA A 337 -13.93 5.52 22.27
CA ALA A 337 -13.29 6.82 22.45
C ALA A 337 -11.76 6.70 22.58
N LEU A 338 -11.28 5.70 23.33
CA LEU A 338 -9.84 5.43 23.45
C LEU A 338 -9.26 4.93 22.13
N LEU A 339 -9.96 4.03 21.43
CA LEU A 339 -9.51 3.49 20.14
C LEU A 339 -9.48 4.56 19.06
N ALA A 340 -10.50 5.42 18.98
CA ALA A 340 -10.56 6.57 18.08
C ALA A 340 -9.44 7.56 18.39
N GLY A 341 -9.24 7.94 19.66
CA GLY A 341 -8.13 8.81 20.06
C GLY A 341 -6.76 8.22 19.72
N LEU A 342 -6.59 6.90 19.83
CA LEU A 342 -5.36 6.22 19.40
C LEU A 342 -5.17 6.34 17.89
N MET A 343 -6.22 6.14 17.10
CA MET A 343 -6.16 6.33 15.65
C MET A 343 -5.85 7.78 15.28
N ASP A 344 -6.54 8.75 15.88
CA ASP A 344 -6.36 10.18 15.64
C ASP A 344 -4.96 10.67 16.03
N PHE A 345 -4.37 10.09 17.07
CA PHE A 345 -2.99 10.40 17.44
C PHE A 345 -1.97 9.75 16.48
N LEU A 346 -2.19 8.49 16.11
CA LEU A 346 -1.22 7.67 15.39
C LEU A 346 -1.22 7.89 13.87
N LEU A 347 -2.38 8.15 13.26
CA LEU A 347 -2.51 8.33 11.81
C LEU A 347 -1.75 9.57 11.29
N PRO A 348 -1.83 10.77 11.92
CA PRO A 348 -1.04 11.93 11.50
C PRO A 348 0.47 11.70 11.61
N GLN A 349 0.89 10.85 12.56
CA GLN A 349 2.29 10.44 12.77
C GLN A 349 2.70 9.23 11.90
N LYS A 350 1.88 8.90 10.90
CA LYS A 350 2.17 7.89 9.86
C LYS A 350 2.40 6.49 10.41
N TYR A 351 1.79 6.16 11.55
CA TYR A 351 1.71 4.77 11.99
C TYR A 351 0.68 4.02 11.17
N PHE A 352 0.99 2.78 10.86
CA PHE A 352 0.07 1.87 10.20
C PHE A 352 -0.91 1.33 11.23
N VAL A 353 -2.09 1.94 11.33
CA VAL A 353 -3.17 1.46 12.18
C VAL A 353 -4.19 0.72 11.31
N VAL A 354 -4.41 -0.55 11.61
CA VAL A 354 -5.44 -1.38 10.98
C VAL A 354 -6.49 -1.67 12.04
N PRO A 355 -7.70 -1.11 11.93
CA PRO A 355 -8.80 -1.46 12.84
C PRO A 355 -9.31 -2.87 12.56
N ASP A 356 -9.98 -3.45 13.56
CA ASP A 356 -10.66 -4.73 13.39
C ASP A 356 -11.79 -4.63 12.36
N THR A 357 -11.96 -5.70 11.58
CA THR A 357 -13.03 -5.88 10.62
C THR A 357 -14.13 -6.80 11.15
N GLY A 358 -14.19 -7.05 12.46
CA GLY A 358 -15.18 -7.88 13.16
C GLY A 358 -14.81 -9.35 13.35
N TRP A 359 -13.61 -9.77 12.97
CA TRP A 359 -13.17 -11.18 13.01
C TRP A 359 -11.82 -11.38 13.70
N SER A 360 -11.20 -10.30 14.19
CA SER A 360 -9.90 -10.35 14.80
C SER A 360 -9.99 -10.55 16.31
N LYS A 361 -8.91 -11.09 16.90
CA LYS A 361 -8.76 -11.18 18.37
C LYS A 361 -8.15 -9.91 18.98
N TRP A 362 -8.17 -8.81 18.24
CA TRP A 362 -7.55 -7.53 18.58
C TRP A 362 -8.40 -6.41 17.96
N ASP A 363 -8.47 -5.26 18.63
CA ASP A 363 -9.24 -4.11 18.14
C ASP A 363 -8.42 -3.25 17.17
N LEU A 364 -7.12 -3.06 17.45
CA LEU A 364 -6.20 -2.33 16.57
C LEU A 364 -4.89 -3.10 16.36
N LYS A 365 -4.41 -3.14 15.12
CA LYS A 365 -3.08 -3.59 14.76
C LYS A 365 -2.26 -2.39 14.30
N ILE A 366 -1.26 -2.04 15.09
CA ILE A 366 -0.40 -0.86 14.87
C ILE A 366 0.99 -1.34 14.41
N SER A 367 1.53 -0.75 13.34
CA SER A 367 2.90 -1.02 12.89
C SER A 367 3.62 0.30 12.62
N ARG A 368 4.88 0.42 13.03
CA ARG A 368 5.74 1.59 12.75
C ARG A 368 6.91 1.26 11.81
N GLY A 369 7.15 -0.02 11.54
CA GLY A 369 8.33 -0.47 10.81
C GLY A 369 8.17 -1.83 10.13
N LEU A 370 9.23 -2.27 9.47
CA LEU A 370 9.27 -3.58 8.78
C LEU A 370 9.34 -4.77 9.74
N TRP A 371 9.77 -4.56 10.99
CA TRP A 371 10.17 -5.64 11.89
C TRP A 371 9.23 -5.90 13.06
N SER A 372 8.51 -4.88 13.53
CA SER A 372 7.68 -4.94 14.75
C SER A 372 6.22 -4.53 14.50
N ARG A 373 5.31 -5.14 15.28
CA ARG A 373 3.87 -4.88 15.27
C ARG A 373 3.34 -4.88 16.70
N ALA A 374 2.39 -4.01 16.99
CA ALA A 374 1.65 -3.95 18.23
C ALA A 374 0.19 -4.32 17.95
N PHE A 375 -0.40 -5.14 18.81
CA PHE A 375 -1.80 -5.51 18.75
C PHE A 375 -2.46 -5.04 20.04
N VAL A 376 -3.38 -4.08 19.92
CA VAL A 376 -4.11 -3.51 21.05
C VAL A 376 -5.46 -4.20 21.13
N THR A 377 -5.82 -4.58 22.35
CA THR A 377 -7.12 -5.16 22.70
C THR A 377 -7.65 -4.43 23.92
N VAL A 378 -8.87 -3.92 23.85
CA VAL A 378 -9.51 -3.17 24.92
C VAL A 378 -10.76 -3.90 25.39
N CYS A 379 -10.79 -4.22 26.68
CA CYS A 379 -11.95 -4.80 27.33
C CYS A 379 -12.62 -3.74 28.22
N THR A 380 -13.94 -3.66 28.19
CA THR A 380 -14.71 -2.75 29.03
C THR A 380 -15.50 -3.55 30.07
N GLU A 381 -15.27 -3.28 31.34
CA GLU A 381 -16.04 -3.80 32.46
C GLU A 381 -17.07 -2.75 32.91
N ASN A 382 -18.35 -3.13 32.94
CA ASN A 382 -19.45 -2.26 33.34
C ASN A 382 -19.65 -2.35 34.87
N HIS A 383 -19.51 -1.23 35.57
CA HIS A 383 -19.68 -1.12 37.03
C HIS A 383 -20.97 -0.41 37.45
N GLY A 384 -21.97 -0.36 36.56
CA GLY A 384 -23.25 0.30 36.77
C GLY A 384 -23.22 1.81 36.46
N GLY A 385 -24.35 2.34 35.96
CA GLY A 385 -24.44 3.73 35.51
C GLY A 385 -23.38 4.06 34.45
N PRO A 386 -22.73 5.25 34.52
CA PRO A 386 -21.65 5.66 33.61
C PRO A 386 -20.27 5.10 34.01
N LYS A 387 -20.16 4.29 35.08
CA LYS A 387 -18.86 3.81 35.55
C LYS A 387 -18.35 2.67 34.68
N ARG A 388 -17.13 2.82 34.16
CA ARG A 388 -16.46 1.86 33.27
C ARG A 388 -15.04 1.63 33.75
N LEU A 389 -14.60 0.37 33.73
CA LEU A 389 -13.20 0.00 33.88
C LEU A 389 -12.69 -0.55 32.54
N LEU A 390 -11.75 0.14 31.92
CA LEU A 390 -11.14 -0.28 30.66
C LEU A 390 -9.82 -1.00 30.95
N ARG A 391 -9.66 -2.20 30.41
CA ARG A 391 -8.39 -2.94 30.44
C ARG A 391 -7.80 -2.98 29.04
N VAL A 392 -6.64 -2.37 28.89
CA VAL A 392 -5.92 -2.29 27.61
C VAL A 392 -4.77 -3.28 27.64
N ARG A 393 -4.81 -4.26 26.74
CA ARG A 393 -3.72 -5.20 26.49
C ARG A 393 -3.03 -4.82 25.19
N CYS A 394 -1.72 -4.62 25.23
CA CYS A 394 -0.92 -4.39 24.03
C CYS A 394 0.12 -5.50 23.86
N ALA A 395 -0.01 -6.29 22.80
CA ALA A 395 0.88 -7.40 22.47
C ALA A 395 1.91 -7.02 21.41
N MET A 396 3.20 -7.18 21.74
CA MET A 396 4.29 -6.88 20.84
C MET A 396 4.72 -8.13 20.08
N ARG A 397 4.60 -8.11 18.75
CA ARG A 397 4.92 -9.25 17.90
C ARG A 397 5.86 -8.86 16.78
N MET A 398 6.64 -9.83 16.35
CA MET A 398 7.50 -9.71 15.17
C MET A 398 6.66 -9.70 13.90
N SER A 399 7.07 -8.92 12.92
CA SER A 399 6.42 -8.93 11.61
C SER A 399 6.57 -10.30 10.93
N SER A 400 5.74 -10.56 9.91
CA SER A 400 5.86 -11.79 9.12
C SER A 400 7.21 -11.85 8.39
N LEU A 401 7.68 -10.71 7.87
CA LEU A 401 8.97 -10.58 7.21
C LEU A 401 10.13 -10.93 8.15
N ALA A 402 10.12 -10.37 9.36
CA ALA A 402 11.13 -10.66 10.39
C ALA A 402 11.22 -12.15 10.71
N ARG A 403 10.06 -12.81 10.88
CA ARG A 403 9.98 -14.26 11.15
C ARG A 403 10.50 -15.08 9.97
N VAL A 404 10.14 -14.73 8.75
CA VAL A 404 10.60 -15.44 7.54
C VAL A 404 12.11 -15.31 7.40
N LEU A 405 12.67 -14.11 7.57
CA LEU A 405 14.11 -13.89 7.44
C LEU A 405 14.92 -14.63 8.51
N LEU A 406 14.46 -14.65 9.76
CA LEU A 406 15.13 -15.43 10.81
C LEU A 406 15.06 -16.94 10.56
N ARG A 407 13.90 -17.44 10.12
CA ARG A 407 13.75 -18.85 9.73
C ARG A 407 14.63 -19.20 8.53
N ALA A 408 14.75 -18.31 7.55
CA ALA A 408 15.62 -18.49 6.40
C ALA A 408 17.10 -18.53 6.83
N CYS A 409 17.54 -17.61 7.70
CA CYS A 409 18.90 -17.64 8.24
C CYS A 409 19.17 -18.96 8.97
N ALA A 410 18.26 -19.40 9.86
CA ALA A 410 18.40 -20.66 10.59
C ALA A 410 18.44 -21.88 9.66
N ALA A 411 17.59 -21.92 8.63
CA ALA A 411 17.56 -23.00 7.65
C ALA A 411 18.85 -23.06 6.82
N ILE A 412 19.37 -21.90 6.39
CA ILE A 412 20.63 -21.83 5.63
C ILE A 412 21.81 -22.20 6.52
N THR A 413 21.82 -21.79 7.80
CA THR A 413 22.83 -22.23 8.77
C THR A 413 22.83 -23.74 8.93
N ALA A 414 21.66 -24.35 9.12
CA ALA A 414 21.54 -25.81 9.23
C ALA A 414 22.00 -26.53 7.96
N ALA A 415 21.60 -26.04 6.78
CA ALA A 415 22.02 -26.58 5.50
C ALA A 415 23.54 -26.46 5.31
N GLY A 416 24.15 -25.33 5.68
CA GLY A 416 25.60 -25.13 5.64
C GLY A 416 26.36 -26.12 6.53
N LEU A 417 25.85 -26.42 7.72
CA LEU A 417 26.43 -27.44 8.60
C LEU A 417 26.32 -28.85 8.01
N ILE A 418 25.16 -29.21 7.45
CA ILE A 418 24.91 -30.53 6.85
C ILE A 418 25.78 -30.75 5.59
N LEU A 419 25.93 -29.71 4.76
CA LEU A 419 26.69 -29.77 3.52
C LEU A 419 28.21 -29.57 3.72
N GLY A 420 28.68 -29.48 4.97
CA GLY A 420 30.11 -29.33 5.27
C GLY A 420 30.71 -27.98 4.89
N SER A 421 29.89 -26.92 4.81
CA SER A 421 30.32 -25.54 4.52
C SER A 421 30.27 -24.66 5.78
N PRO A 422 31.31 -24.69 6.64
CA PRO A 422 31.29 -23.98 7.92
C PRO A 422 31.27 -22.45 7.75
N ILE A 423 31.85 -21.93 6.66
CA ILE A 423 31.87 -20.49 6.35
C ILE A 423 30.45 -19.97 6.10
N VAL A 424 29.65 -20.71 5.31
CA VAL A 424 28.25 -20.35 5.03
C VAL A 424 27.42 -20.44 6.30
N ALA A 425 27.59 -21.53 7.07
CA ALA A 425 26.88 -21.71 8.33
C ALA A 425 27.15 -20.56 9.32
N MET A 426 28.42 -20.20 9.51
CA MET A 426 28.84 -19.14 10.41
C MET A 426 28.33 -17.77 9.95
N SER A 427 28.41 -17.47 8.65
CA SER A 427 27.97 -16.19 8.08
C SER A 427 26.47 -15.94 8.30
N PHE A 428 25.64 -16.96 8.02
CA PHE A 428 24.18 -16.85 8.20
C PHE A 428 23.77 -16.94 9.68
N LEU A 429 24.55 -17.61 10.52
CA LEU A 429 24.34 -17.60 11.97
C LEU A 429 24.56 -16.19 12.52
N LEU A 430 25.68 -15.55 12.15
CA LEU A 430 25.99 -14.17 12.56
C LEU A 430 24.92 -13.19 12.05
N LEU A 431 24.53 -13.30 10.78
CA LEU A 431 23.46 -12.48 10.21
C LEU A 431 22.13 -12.68 10.95
N GLY A 432 21.80 -13.93 11.31
CA GLY A 432 20.62 -14.27 12.10
C GLY A 432 20.65 -13.66 13.51
N VAL A 433 21.80 -13.70 14.19
CA VAL A 433 22.01 -13.08 15.52
C VAL A 433 21.87 -11.57 15.45
N VAL A 434 22.51 -10.92 14.47
CA VAL A 434 22.39 -9.47 14.26
C VAL A 434 20.94 -9.08 13.98
N ASN A 435 20.25 -9.81 13.10
CA ASN A 435 18.84 -9.58 12.79
C ASN A 435 17.95 -9.74 14.05
N LEU A 436 18.18 -10.80 14.84
CA LEU A 436 17.45 -11.01 16.10
C LEU A 436 17.68 -9.85 17.09
N GLY A 437 18.91 -9.36 17.19
CA GLY A 437 19.27 -8.20 18.00
C GLY A 437 18.55 -6.92 17.56
N VAL A 438 18.54 -6.63 16.25
CA VAL A 438 17.83 -5.47 15.67
C VAL A 438 16.33 -5.57 15.94
N VAL A 439 15.72 -6.74 15.72
CA VAL A 439 14.29 -6.95 15.96
C VAL A 439 13.96 -6.81 17.44
N GLY A 440 14.80 -7.36 18.33
CA GLY A 440 14.64 -7.24 19.78
C GLY A 440 14.70 -5.79 20.26
N TRP A 441 15.70 -5.04 19.79
CA TRP A 441 15.84 -3.62 20.08
C TRP A 441 14.63 -2.81 19.60
N GLN A 442 14.18 -3.03 18.35
CA GLN A 442 12.99 -2.35 17.83
C GLN A 442 11.72 -2.70 18.60
N LEU A 443 11.52 -3.96 18.99
CA LEU A 443 10.36 -4.36 19.80
C LEU A 443 10.38 -3.68 21.17
N ALA A 444 11.55 -3.58 21.81
CA ALA A 444 11.69 -2.94 23.11
C ALA A 444 11.46 -1.42 23.05
N THR A 445 11.97 -0.76 22.01
CA THR A 445 11.74 0.68 21.76
C THR A 445 10.27 0.94 21.42
N PHE A 446 9.68 0.14 20.53
CA PHE A 446 8.29 0.29 20.13
C PHE A 446 7.31 0.01 21.28
N ARG A 447 7.63 -0.94 22.16
CA ARG A 447 6.85 -1.19 23.39
C ARG A 447 6.83 0.05 24.30
N ARG A 448 8.00 0.62 24.59
CA ARG A 448 8.12 1.82 25.44
C ARG A 448 7.31 2.98 24.87
N LEU A 449 7.31 3.09 23.55
CA LEU A 449 6.58 4.12 22.86
C LEU A 449 5.06 3.89 22.89
N MET A 450 4.59 2.67 22.61
CA MET A 450 3.17 2.34 22.70
C MET A 450 2.60 2.53 24.10
N HIS A 451 3.40 2.25 25.14
CA HIS A 451 3.01 2.55 26.51
C HIS A 451 2.71 4.05 26.68
N ARG A 452 3.66 4.92 26.32
CA ARG A 452 3.49 6.38 26.41
C ARG A 452 2.35 6.93 25.56
N ILE A 453 2.15 6.37 24.36
CA ILE A 453 1.08 6.80 23.47
C ILE A 453 -0.30 6.44 24.04
N ILE A 454 -0.47 5.22 24.55
CA ILE A 454 -1.74 4.80 25.15
C ILE A 454 -2.05 5.65 26.39
N GLU A 455 -1.05 5.97 27.21
CA GLU A 455 -1.25 6.88 28.35
C GLU A 455 -1.60 8.30 27.93
N ALA A 456 -0.88 8.89 26.96
CA ALA A 456 -1.16 10.23 26.49
C ALA A 456 -2.58 10.38 25.92
N VAL A 457 -3.03 9.38 25.14
CA VAL A 457 -4.40 9.35 24.61
C VAL A 457 -5.42 9.11 25.73
N ALA A 458 -5.12 8.24 26.70
CA ALA A 458 -6.00 8.03 27.83
C ALA A 458 -6.20 9.31 28.67
N GLN A 459 -5.14 10.09 28.89
CA GLN A 459 -5.21 11.39 29.56
C GLN A 459 -6.08 12.39 28.78
N GLN A 460 -5.93 12.45 27.45
CA GLN A 460 -6.78 13.29 26.60
C GLN A 460 -8.26 12.86 26.66
N ALA A 461 -8.51 11.56 26.78
CA ALA A 461 -9.84 10.99 26.99
C ALA A 461 -10.33 11.04 28.44
N GLN A 462 -9.62 11.76 29.34
CA GLN A 462 -9.95 11.91 30.77
C GLN A 462 -10.10 10.57 31.52
N LEU A 463 -9.37 9.54 31.07
CA LEU A 463 -9.35 8.24 31.70
C LEU A 463 -8.33 8.23 32.85
N MET A 464 -8.79 7.93 34.06
CA MET A 464 -7.94 7.90 35.24
C MET A 464 -7.18 6.57 35.32
N PRO A 465 -5.87 6.53 35.56
CA PRO A 465 -5.15 5.28 35.77
C PRO A 465 -5.73 4.50 36.95
N ALA A 466 -6.06 3.23 36.72
CA ALA A 466 -6.53 2.32 37.75
C ALA A 466 -5.43 1.32 38.07
N ASP A 467 -4.96 1.30 39.31
CA ASP A 467 -4.06 0.22 39.76
C ASP A 467 -4.81 -1.12 39.65
N PRO A 468 -4.14 -2.21 39.23
CA PRO A 468 -4.79 -3.51 39.04
C PRO A 468 -5.08 -4.14 40.40
N ILE A 469 -6.12 -3.68 41.10
CA ILE A 469 -6.81 -4.20 42.28
C ILE A 469 -5.86 -4.82 43.37
N GLY A 470 -5.69 -4.25 44.55
CA GLY A 470 -6.58 -3.35 45.25
C GLY A 470 -5.90 -2.55 46.35
N ARG A 471 -5.97 -1.23 46.19
CA ARG A 471 -6.25 -0.23 47.21
C ARG A 471 -6.49 1.03 46.42
N VAL A 472 -7.73 1.52 46.43
CA VAL A 472 -8.01 2.89 46.01
C VAL A 472 -7.05 3.77 46.82
N ALA A 473 -6.07 4.38 46.15
CA ALA A 473 -5.23 5.38 46.77
C ALA A 473 -6.18 6.50 47.24
N ARG A 474 -6.41 6.57 48.55
CA ARG A 474 -7.12 7.72 49.14
C ARG A 474 -6.32 8.98 48.79
N PRO A 475 -6.97 10.10 48.43
CA PRO A 475 -6.29 11.37 48.30
C PRO A 475 -5.56 11.68 49.61
N ILE A 476 -4.29 12.08 49.51
CA ILE A 476 -3.51 12.57 50.64
C ILE A 476 -4.21 13.86 51.12
N GLY A 477 -4.97 13.78 52.21
CA GLY A 477 -5.59 14.97 52.83
C GLY A 477 -6.98 14.82 53.48
N ALA A 478 -7.66 13.68 53.41
CA ALA A 478 -8.96 13.55 54.09
C ALA A 478 -8.81 13.29 55.60
N PRO A 479 -9.41 14.10 56.49
CA PRO A 479 -9.29 13.93 57.94
C PRO A 479 -10.00 12.65 58.41
N ARG A 480 -9.41 11.99 59.40
CA ARG A 480 -10.02 10.84 60.10
C ARG A 480 -11.19 11.35 60.95
N THR A 481 -12.42 11.03 60.57
CA THR A 481 -13.55 11.06 61.51
C THR A 481 -13.49 9.82 62.39
N VAL A 482 -13.62 10.05 63.70
CA VAL A 482 -13.52 9.12 64.83
C VAL A 482 -14.53 7.98 64.74
#